data_AF-A0A7Y8HUL1-F1
#
_entry.id   AF-A0A7Y8HUL1-F1
#
_cell.length_a   1.000
_cell.length_b   1.000
_cell.length_c   1.000
_cell.angle_alpha   90.00
_cell.angle_beta   90.00
_cell.angle_gamma   90.00
#
_symmetry.space_group_name_H-M   'P 1'
#
loop_
_entity.id
_entity.type
_entity.pdbx_description
1 polymer ?
#
loop_
_entity_poly.entity_id
_entity_poly.type
_entity_poly.pdbx_seq_one_letter_code
_entity_poly.pdbx_strand_id
1 'polypeptide(L)' 'HSTNELLLDPDVNGVKTGYTSKAGRCLIASMFKDGHRLLLVGLNVMDQWEQASRLLHYGHAVLQGAKG' A
#
# COMPACT_ATOMS: atom_id res chain seq x y z
N HIS A 1 -8.88 -15.03 8.07
CA HIS A 1 -8.11 -15.18 6.82
C HIS A 1 -8.33 -13.92 5.98
N SER A 2 -7.27 -13.25 5.52
CA SER A 2 -7.32 -12.01 4.74
C SER A 2 -6.71 -12.26 3.36
N THR A 3 -7.25 -11.62 2.32
CA THR A 3 -6.67 -11.66 0.95
C THR A 3 -5.68 -10.53 0.70
N ASN A 4 -5.38 -9.69 1.70
CA ASN A 4 -4.41 -8.63 1.59
C ASN A 4 -2.99 -9.15 1.87
N GLU A 5 -2.21 -9.40 0.82
CA GLU A 5 -0.84 -9.92 0.93
C GLU A 5 0.14 -8.90 1.55
N LEU A 6 -0.20 -7.60 1.54
CA LEU A 6 0.64 -6.58 2.15
C LEU A 6 0.71 -6.68 3.68
N LEU A 7 -0.20 -7.42 4.33
CA LEU A 7 -0.19 -7.62 5.78
C LEU A 7 1.00 -8.48 6.28
N LEU A 8 1.82 -9.00 5.36
CA LEU A 8 3.10 -9.62 5.70
C LEU A 8 4.15 -8.58 6.14
N ASP A 9 3.98 -7.32 5.73
CA ASP A 9 4.78 -6.19 6.21
C ASP A 9 4.18 -5.69 7.54
N PRO A 10 4.95 -5.69 8.65
CA PRO A 10 4.45 -5.28 9.97
C PRO A 10 4.05 -3.80 10.05
N ASP A 11 4.56 -2.96 9.14
CA ASP A 11 4.23 -1.53 9.09
C ASP A 11 2.92 -1.27 8.33
N VAL A 12 2.39 -2.27 7.60
CA VAL A 12 1.13 -2.19 6.86
C VAL A 12 -0.03 -2.71 7.70
N ASN A 13 -1.09 -1.92 7.83
CA ASN A 13 -2.23 -2.22 8.71
C ASN A 13 -3.58 -2.36 7.98
N GLY A 14 -3.60 -2.39 6.64
CA GLY A 14 -4.83 -2.50 5.86
C GLY A 14 -4.65 -2.17 4.37
N VAL A 15 -5.71 -1.97 3.59
CA VAL A 15 -7.13 -1.89 3.99
C VAL A 15 -8.00 -2.87 3.20
N LYS A 16 -8.09 -2.74 1.87
CA LYS A 16 -9.05 -3.55 1.08
C LYS A 16 -8.57 -3.79 -0.35
N THR A 17 -8.79 -5.01 -0.82
CA THR A 17 -8.61 -5.44 -2.20
C THR A 17 -9.94 -5.43 -2.96
N GLY A 18 -9.92 -5.23 -4.27
CA GLY A 18 -11.11 -5.31 -5.12
C GLY A 18 -10.77 -5.78 -6.52
N TYR A 19 -11.67 -6.55 -7.13
CA TYR A 19 -11.52 -6.96 -8.52
C TYR A 19 -12.88 -7.09 -9.20
N THR A 20 -12.99 -6.54 -10.40
CA THR A 20 -14.04 -6.88 -11.37
C THR A 20 -13.42 -6.94 -12.76
N SER A 21 -14.06 -7.62 -13.71
CA SER A 21 -13.57 -7.66 -15.10
C SER A 21 -13.47 -6.28 -15.76
N LYS A 22 -14.31 -5.31 -15.36
CA LYS A 22 -14.31 -3.95 -15.91
C LYS A 22 -13.33 -3.01 -15.21
N ALA A 23 -13.14 -3.15 -13.89
CA ALA A 23 -12.29 -2.26 -13.10
C ALA A 23 -10.83 -2.74 -13.00
N GLY A 24 -10.57 -4.01 -13.32
CA GLY A 24 -9.29 -4.64 -13.04
C GLY A 24 -9.05 -4.79 -11.54
N ARG A 25 -7.77 -4.88 -11.17
CA ARG A 25 -7.29 -5.05 -9.79
C ARG A 25 -7.20 -3.68 -9.09
N CYS A 26 -7.93 -3.52 -7.99
CA CYS A 26 -7.92 -2.32 -7.16
C CYS A 26 -7.47 -2.65 -5.73
N LEU A 27 -6.79 -1.71 -5.09
CA LEU A 27 -6.25 -1.88 -3.75
C LEU A 27 -6.23 -0.54 -3.02
N ILE A 28 -6.67 -0.55 -1.76
CA ILE A 28 -6.41 0.50 -0.79
C ILE A 28 -5.49 -0.09 0.27
N ALA A 29 -4.34 0.53 0.48
CA ALA A 29 -3.34 0.10 1.47
C ALA A 29 -3.01 1.25 2.44
N SER A 30 -2.74 0.91 3.70
CA SER A 30 -2.37 1.87 4.75
C SER A 30 -1.12 1.40 5.47
N MET A 31 -0.18 2.31 5.69
CA MET A 31 1.06 2.09 6.44
C MET A 31 1.14 3.09 7.59
N PHE A 32 1.60 2.63 8.76
CA PHE A 32 1.94 3.51 9.88
C PHE A 32 3.35 3.19 10.37
N LYS A 33 4.26 4.14 10.20
CA LYS A 33 5.68 3.97 10.53
C LYS A 33 6.31 5.31 10.93
N ASP A 34 7.14 5.31 11.97
CA ASP A 34 7.91 6.47 12.44
C ASP A 34 7.07 7.76 12.62
N GLY A 35 5.86 7.60 13.14
CA GLY A 35 4.91 8.69 13.38
C GLY A 35 4.14 9.18 12.15
N HIS A 36 4.36 8.58 10.97
CA HIS A 36 3.65 8.92 9.74
C HIS A 36 2.62 7.87 9.36
N ARG A 37 1.49 8.34 8.82
CA ARG A 37 0.48 7.50 8.20
C ARG A 37 0.43 7.77 6.70
N LEU A 38 0.56 6.71 5.91
CA LEU A 38 0.41 6.76 4.46
C LEU A 38 -0.84 5.98 4.05
N LEU A 39 -1.56 6.50 3.06
CA LEU A 39 -2.68 5.83 2.41
C LEU A 39 -2.39 5.78 0.91
N LEU A 40 -2.40 4.58 0.33
CA LEU A 40 -2.25 4.36 -1.11
C LEU A 40 -3.57 3.86 -1.68
N VAL A 41 -4.02 4.48 -2.77
CA VAL A 41 -5.16 4.02 -3.57
C VAL A 41 -4.66 3.64 -4.95
N GLY A 42 -4.70 2.35 -5.27
CA GLY A 42 -4.40 1.80 -6.59
C GLY A 42 -5.67 1.40 -7.32
N LEU A 43 -5.83 1.87 -8.55
CA LEU A 43 -6.92 1.51 -9.46
C LEU A 43 -6.33 0.84 -10.69
N ASN A 44 -6.89 -0.31 -11.09
CA ASN A 44 -6.43 -1.11 -12.23
C ASN A 44 -4.91 -1.39 -12.24
N VAL A 45 -4.38 -1.90 -11.13
CA VAL A 45 -2.95 -2.19 -10.95
C VAL A 45 -2.68 -3.68 -11.18
N MET A 46 -1.96 -4.02 -12.26
CA MET A 46 -1.63 -5.41 -12.63
C MET A 46 -0.86 -6.14 -11.51
N ASP A 47 0.25 -5.55 -11.07
CA ASP A 47 1.12 -6.09 -10.01
C ASP A 47 0.88 -5.37 -8.68
N GLN A 48 -0.38 -5.35 -8.24
CA GLN A 48 -0.84 -4.52 -7.11
C GLN A 48 -0.01 -4.68 -5.82
N TRP A 49 0.57 -5.86 -5.58
CA TRP A 49 1.36 -6.14 -4.39
C TRP A 49 2.75 -5.53 -4.43
N GLU A 50 3.50 -5.81 -5.50
CA GLU A 50 4.83 -5.26 -5.69
C GLU A 50 4.77 -3.73 -5.79
N GLN A 51 3.85 -3.21 -6.61
CA GLN A 51 3.69 -1.77 -6.81
C GLN A 51 3.31 -1.06 -5.52
N ALA A 52 2.34 -1.60 -4.76
CA ALA A 52 1.93 -0.97 -3.52
C ALA A 52 3.01 -1.00 -2.44
N SER A 53 3.72 -2.12 -2.28
CA SER A 53 4.84 -2.23 -1.35
C SER A 53 5.93 -1.19 -1.69
N ARG A 54 6.35 -1.13 -2.96
CA ARG A 54 7.36 -0.17 -3.43
C ARG A 54 6.94 1.28 -3.22
N LEU A 55 5.68 1.63 -3.54
CA LEU A 55 5.18 3.00 -3.39
C LEU A 55 5.03 3.43 -1.93
N LEU A 56 4.58 2.54 -1.04
CA LEU A 56 4.49 2.82 0.39
C LEU A 56 5.88 3.05 1.00
N HIS A 57 6.86 2.19 0.68
CA HIS A 57 8.24 2.36 1.16
C HIS A 57 8.92 3.59 0.56
N TYR A 58 8.67 3.89 -0.72
CA TYR A 58 9.15 5.13 -1.33
C TYR A 58 8.57 6.36 -0.63
N GLY A 59 7.26 6.42 -0.41
CA GLY A 59 6.62 7.53 0.29
C GLY A 59 7.16 7.70 1.70
N HIS A 60 7.41 6.60 2.42
CA HIS A 60 8.03 6.63 3.72
C HIS A 60 9.47 7.19 3.67
N ALA A 61 10.29 6.72 2.73
CA ALA A 61 11.67 7.19 2.57
C ALA A 61 11.74 8.71 2.27
N VAL A 62 10.82 9.22 1.44
CA VAL A 62 10.70 10.66 1.17
C VAL A 62 10.37 11.44 2.45
N LEU A 63 9.46 10.95 3.29
CA LEU A 63 9.11 11.59 4.57
C LEU A 63 10.26 11.58 5.58
N GLN A 64 11.11 10.55 5.57
CA GLN A 64 12.31 10.51 6.41
C GLN A 64 13.38 11.48 5.92
N GLY A 65 13.60 11.58 4.61
CA GLY A 65 14.55 12.54 4.04
C GLY A 65 14.17 14.00 4.29
N ALA A 66 12.88 14.31 4.41
CA ALA A 66 12.39 15.64 4.75
C ALA A 66 12.59 16.04 6.23
N LYS A 67 12.98 15.10 7.10
CA LYS A 67 13.33 15.37 8.51
C LYS A 67 14.81 15.70 8.73
N GLY A 68 15.64 15.59 7.69
CA GLY A 68 17.08 15.87 7.71
C GLY A 68 17.43 17.29 7.31
#